data_AF-A0A3S0KFH3-F1
#
_entry.id   AF-A0A3S0KFH3-F1
#
_cell.length_a   1.000
_cell.length_b   1.000
_cell.length_c   1.000
_cell.angle_alpha   90.00
_cell.angle_beta   90.00
_cell.angle_gamma   90.00
#
_symmetry.space_group_name_H-M   'P 1'
#
loop_
_entity.id
_entity.type
_entity.pdbx_description
1 polymer ?
#
loop_
_entity_poly.entity_id
_entity_poly.type
_entity_poly.pdbx_seq_one_letter_code
_entity_poly.pdbx_strand_id
1 'polypeptide(L)'
;MKPDPRVAQAERTRVSDAEMTRLEGLFNTSSIHPRDFDVVVNGRTLKADQTVSVGAPVFPGASTPEVMGYYKEFAGMDAMPTVKAIPGKGNVYVATRPDGSKVNLRSFSSSAQQAGAVWTIEIRHPLISNNGIVEIKFK
;
A
#
# COMPACT_ATOMS: atom_id res chain seq x y z
N MET A 1 -24.19 -4.75 -19.66
CA MET A 1 -23.00 -4.81 -20.51
C MET A 1 -21.79 -4.72 -19.59
N LYS A 2 -20.91 -5.73 -19.53
CA LYS A 2 -19.67 -5.62 -18.73
C LYS A 2 -18.69 -4.72 -19.50
N PRO A 3 -17.92 -3.83 -18.83
CA PRO A 3 -16.95 -2.98 -19.51
C PRO A 3 -15.90 -3.80 -20.26
N ASP A 4 -15.38 -3.28 -21.37
CA ASP A 4 -14.27 -3.88 -22.12
C ASP A 4 -13.08 -4.09 -21.16
N PRO A 5 -12.52 -5.31 -21.05
CA PRO A 5 -11.40 -5.60 -20.16
C PRO A 5 -10.20 -4.67 -20.33
N ARG A 6 -9.95 -4.16 -21.55
CA ARG A 6 -8.85 -3.24 -21.85
C ARG A 6 -9.12 -1.85 -21.26
N VAL A 7 -10.36 -1.38 -21.35
CA VAL A 7 -10.78 -0.11 -20.74
C VAL A 7 -10.69 -0.21 -19.22
N ALA A 8 -11.12 -1.35 -18.66
CA ALA A 8 -11.02 -1.61 -17.23
C ALA A 8 -9.56 -1.68 -16.75
N GLN A 9 -8.64 -2.22 -17.55
CA GLN A 9 -7.22 -2.25 -17.21
C GLN A 9 -6.57 -0.87 -17.29
N ALA A 10 -6.86 -0.10 -18.34
CA ALA A 10 -6.35 1.26 -18.49
C ALA A 10 -6.76 2.15 -17.31
N GLU A 11 -8.02 2.04 -16.87
CA GLU A 11 -8.52 2.79 -15.73
C GLU A 11 -7.85 2.37 -14.40
N ARG A 12 -7.64 1.06 -14.18
CA ARG A 12 -6.89 0.57 -13.02
C ARG A 12 -5.46 1.10 -12.99
N THR A 13 -4.78 1.07 -14.14
CA THR A 13 -3.43 1.63 -14.26
C THR A 13 -3.43 3.12 -13.95
N ARG A 14 -4.39 3.89 -14.49
CA ARG A 14 -4.50 5.33 -14.22
C ARG A 14 -4.69 5.65 -12.73
N VAL A 15 -5.57 4.92 -12.05
CA VAL A 15 -5.81 5.09 -10.61
C VAL A 15 -4.58 4.70 -9.80
N SER A 16 -3.96 3.56 -10.15
CA SER A 16 -2.74 3.06 -9.53
C SER A 16 -1.58 4.04 -9.67
N ASP A 17 -1.40 4.67 -10.83
CA ASP A 17 -0.37 5.67 -11.12
C ASP A 17 -0.63 6.96 -10.34
N ALA A 18 -1.88 7.44 -10.31
CA ALA A 18 -2.24 8.62 -9.54
C ALA A 18 -1.94 8.46 -8.04
N GLU A 19 -2.24 7.29 -7.45
CA GLU A 19 -1.93 7.02 -6.05
C GLU A 19 -0.41 6.92 -5.81
N MET A 20 0.34 6.30 -6.74
CA MET A 20 1.81 6.25 -6.63
C MET A 20 2.43 7.65 -6.67
N THR A 21 2.01 8.50 -7.62
CA THR A 21 2.47 9.90 -7.69
C THR A 21 2.12 10.68 -6.43
N ARG A 22 0.93 10.46 -5.85
CA ARG A 22 0.54 11.10 -4.59
C ARG A 22 1.45 10.67 -3.44
N LEU A 23 1.67 9.36 -3.28
CA LEU A 23 2.55 8.82 -2.25
C LEU A 23 3.99 9.26 -2.42
N GLU A 24 4.48 9.36 -3.66
CA GLU A 24 5.80 9.94 -3.95
C GLU A 24 5.91 11.36 -3.40
N GLY A 25 4.94 12.22 -3.69
CA GLY A 25 4.89 13.58 -3.15
C GLY A 25 4.90 13.61 -1.62
N LEU A 26 4.15 12.71 -0.97
CA LEU A 26 4.11 12.62 0.50
C LEU A 26 5.44 12.14 1.09
N PHE A 27 6.01 11.05 0.58
CA PHE A 27 7.24 10.46 1.10
C PHE A 27 8.49 11.29 0.80
N ASN A 28 8.51 12.06 -0.28
CA ASN A 28 9.67 12.88 -0.66
C ASN A 28 9.63 14.30 -0.06
N THR A 29 8.52 14.72 0.55
CA THR A 29 8.40 16.05 1.16
C THR A 29 8.77 15.98 2.64
N SER A 30 9.95 16.48 3.00
CA SER A 30 10.49 16.41 4.37
C SER A 30 9.63 17.13 5.43
N SER A 31 8.80 18.10 5.03
CA SER A 31 7.87 18.79 5.92
C SER A 31 6.58 18.02 6.19
N ILE A 32 6.32 16.91 5.50
CA ILE A 32 5.14 16.07 5.70
C ILE A 32 5.56 14.86 6.53
N HIS A 33 4.99 14.71 7.71
CA HIS A 33 5.29 13.57 8.57
C HIS A 33 4.37 12.40 8.19
N PRO A 34 4.81 11.13 8.32
CA PRO A 34 3.94 9.95 8.17
C PRO A 34 2.60 9.96 8.93
N ARG A 35 2.48 10.77 9.99
CA ARG A 35 1.25 10.91 10.78
C ARG A 35 0.23 11.83 10.10
N ASP A 36 0.67 12.63 9.13
CA ASP A 36 -0.18 13.56 8.38
C ASP A 36 -0.74 12.90 7.11
N PHE A 37 -0.37 11.66 6.83
CA PHE A 37 -0.80 10.94 5.64
C PHE A 37 -2.26 10.52 5.76
N ASP A 38 -2.87 10.37 4.59
CA ASP A 38 -4.15 9.72 4.41
C ASP A 38 -4.14 8.78 3.20
N VAL A 39 -5.10 7.86 3.17
CA VAL A 39 -5.36 6.96 2.04
C VAL A 39 -6.86 6.83 1.82
N VAL A 40 -7.26 6.58 0.58
CA VAL A 40 -8.65 6.25 0.25
C VAL A 40 -8.76 4.73 0.12
N VAL A 41 -9.51 4.12 1.03
CA VAL A 41 -9.76 2.68 1.06
C VAL A 41 -11.25 2.45 0.92
N ASN A 42 -11.67 1.78 -0.15
CA ASN A 42 -13.08 1.49 -0.42
C ASN A 42 -13.98 2.75 -0.37
N GLY A 43 -13.50 3.86 -0.96
CA GLY A 43 -14.18 5.16 -0.95
C GLY A 43 -14.15 5.93 0.37
N ARG A 44 -13.53 5.39 1.42
CA ARG A 44 -13.38 6.05 2.73
C ARG A 44 -11.97 6.59 2.89
N THR A 45 -11.87 7.84 3.35
CA THR A 45 -10.56 8.41 3.73
C THR A 45 -10.17 7.89 5.12
N LEU A 46 -9.02 7.23 5.22
CA LEU A 46 -8.41 6.85 6.49
C LEU A 46 -7.26 7.81 6.79
N LYS A 47 -7.23 8.33 8.02
CA LYS A 47 -6.14 9.18 8.51
C LYS A 47 -5.14 8.33 9.28
N ALA A 48 -3.85 8.66 9.15
CA ALA A 48 -2.80 7.98 9.90
C ALA A 48 -2.93 8.25 11.41
N ASP A 49 -2.60 7.23 12.21
CA ASP A 49 -2.62 7.33 13.66
C ASP A 49 -1.52 8.27 14.14
N GLN A 50 -1.91 9.31 14.88
CA GLN A 50 -1.02 10.38 15.35
C GLN A 50 0.08 9.90 16.31
N THR A 51 -0.14 8.78 17.00
CA THR A 51 0.70 8.31 18.09
C THR A 51 1.77 7.32 17.64
N VAL A 52 1.44 6.44 16.67
CA VAL A 52 2.34 5.36 16.24
C VAL A 52 2.94 5.56 14.85
N SER A 53 2.46 6.54 14.08
CA SER A 53 2.96 6.82 12.72
C SER A 53 4.26 7.62 12.74
N VAL A 54 5.32 7.01 13.26
CA VAL A 54 6.65 7.65 13.38
C VAL A 54 7.47 7.46 12.11
N GLY A 55 7.84 6.21 11.78
CA GLY A 55 8.64 5.89 10.58
C GLY A 55 7.84 5.53 9.34
N ALA A 56 6.55 5.24 9.50
CA ALA A 56 5.62 4.87 8.42
C ALA A 56 4.19 5.23 8.84
N PRO A 57 3.30 5.59 7.91
CA PRO A 57 1.89 5.81 8.22
C PRO A 57 1.25 4.50 8.67
N VAL A 58 0.48 4.57 9.77
CA VAL A 58 -0.30 3.46 10.31
C VAL A 58 -1.78 3.84 10.30
N PHE A 59 -2.57 3.15 9.49
CA PHE A 59 -3.99 3.44 9.31
C PHE A 59 -4.88 2.46 10.11
N PRO A 60 -5.67 2.95 11.08
CA PRO A 60 -6.65 2.11 11.76
C PRO A 60 -7.95 1.98 10.94
N GLY A 61 -8.70 0.90 11.17
CA GLY A 61 -10.11 0.81 10.77
C GLY A 61 -10.37 0.32 9.33
N ALA A 62 -9.36 -0.32 8.73
CA ALA A 62 -9.51 -1.09 7.50
C ALA A 62 -9.62 -2.59 7.83
N SER A 63 -10.67 -3.24 7.33
CA SER A 63 -10.77 -4.70 7.42
C SER A 63 -9.79 -5.39 6.46
N THR A 64 -9.47 -6.67 6.70
CA THR A 64 -8.59 -7.44 5.79
C THR A 64 -9.04 -7.41 4.32
N PRO A 65 -10.34 -7.60 3.98
CA PRO A 65 -10.79 -7.48 2.59
C PRO A 65 -10.55 -6.09 1.99
N GLU A 66 -10.68 -5.03 2.79
CA GLU A 66 -10.44 -3.65 2.35
C GLU A 66 -8.96 -3.38 2.11
N VAL A 67 -8.07 -3.87 2.98
CA VAL A 67 -6.62 -3.77 2.78
C VAL A 67 -6.19 -4.54 1.53
N MET A 68 -6.72 -5.74 1.31
CA MET A 68 -6.46 -6.51 0.08
C MET A 68 -7.01 -5.80 -1.16
N GLY A 69 -8.18 -5.15 -1.06
CA GLY A 69 -8.76 -4.33 -2.12
C GLY A 69 -7.87 -3.15 -2.47
N TYR A 70 -7.44 -2.37 -1.47
CA TYR A 70 -6.52 -1.26 -1.63
C TYR A 70 -5.18 -1.71 -2.24
N TYR A 71 -4.61 -2.82 -1.77
CA TYR A 71 -3.38 -3.38 -2.33
C TYR A 71 -3.53 -3.75 -3.82
N LYS A 72 -4.66 -4.34 -4.24
CA LYS A 72 -4.93 -4.62 -5.66
C LYS A 72 -4.99 -3.35 -6.51
N GLU A 73 -5.76 -2.37 -6.05
CA GLU A 73 -5.92 -1.10 -6.73
C GLU A 73 -4.57 -0.38 -6.86
N PHE A 74 -3.83 -0.31 -5.75
CA PHE A 74 -2.52 0.29 -5.69
C PHE A 74 -1.45 -0.46 -6.50
N ALA A 75 -1.57 -1.78 -6.67
CA ALA A 75 -0.70 -2.55 -7.55
C ALA A 75 -1.15 -2.54 -9.02
N GLY A 76 -2.31 -1.95 -9.35
CA GLY A 76 -2.87 -1.93 -10.70
C GLY A 76 -3.35 -3.30 -11.21
N MET A 77 -3.76 -4.19 -10.30
CA MET A 77 -4.13 -5.58 -10.60
C MET A 77 -5.60 -5.87 -10.30
N ASP A 78 -6.16 -6.87 -10.98
CA ASP A 78 -7.56 -7.29 -10.84
C ASP A 78 -7.74 -8.45 -9.85
N ALA A 79 -6.74 -9.32 -9.75
CA ALA A 79 -6.68 -10.46 -8.85
C ALA A 79 -5.53 -10.34 -7.83
N MET A 80 -5.68 -10.99 -6.68
CA MET A 80 -4.60 -11.13 -5.72
C MET A 80 -3.53 -12.09 -6.27
N PRO A 81 -2.23 -11.79 -6.11
CA PRO A 81 -1.16 -12.73 -6.42
C PRO A 81 -1.27 -14.00 -5.58
N THR A 82 -0.60 -15.06 -6.03
CA THR A 82 -0.46 -16.27 -5.22
C THR A 82 0.23 -15.93 -3.89
N VAL A 83 -0.38 -16.37 -2.79
CA VAL A 83 0.18 -16.17 -1.45
C VAL A 83 1.43 -17.02 -1.25
N LYS A 84 2.44 -16.43 -0.62
CA LYS A 84 3.61 -17.14 -0.10
C LYS A 84 3.57 -17.12 1.42
N ALA A 85 3.34 -18.27 2.03
CA ALA A 85 3.46 -18.43 3.48
C ALA A 85 4.94 -18.51 3.87
N ILE A 86 5.35 -17.67 4.82
CA ILE A 86 6.67 -17.67 5.43
C ILE A 86 6.56 -18.33 6.81
N PRO A 87 7.14 -19.53 7.01
CA PRO A 87 7.06 -20.24 8.27
C PRO A 87 7.48 -19.37 9.46
N GLY A 88 6.66 -19.35 10.51
CA GLY A 88 6.90 -18.56 11.72
C GLY A 88 6.77 -17.04 11.56
N LYS A 89 6.36 -16.51 10.40
CA LYS A 89 6.14 -15.07 10.19
C LYS A 89 4.74 -14.72 9.71
N GLY A 90 4.29 -15.31 8.60
CA GLY A 90 2.99 -14.98 8.02
C GLY A 90 3.00 -14.98 6.50
N ASN A 91 2.00 -14.34 5.91
CA ASN A 91 1.73 -14.37 4.47
C ASN A 91 2.37 -13.17 3.76
N VAL A 92 2.83 -13.41 2.54
CA VAL A 92 3.36 -12.39 1.62
C VAL A 92 2.69 -12.53 0.25
N TYR A 93 2.25 -11.40 -0.31
CA TYR A 93 1.80 -11.26 -1.68
C TYR A 93 2.76 -10.31 -2.39
N VAL A 94 3.23 -10.69 -3.58
CA VAL A 94 4.22 -9.91 -4.34
C VAL A 94 3.60 -9.48 -5.65
N ALA A 95 3.61 -8.18 -5.92
CA ALA A 95 3.18 -7.61 -7.19
C ALA A 95 4.30 -6.79 -7.83
N THR A 96 4.35 -6.83 -9.16
CA THR A 96 5.18 -5.94 -9.97
C THR A 96 4.24 -5.07 -10.78
N ARG A 97 4.36 -3.76 -10.64
CA ARG A 97 3.59 -2.79 -11.42
C ARG A 97 4.08 -2.76 -12.87
N PRO A 98 3.26 -2.25 -13.82
CA PRO A 98 3.69 -2.08 -15.21
C PRO A 98 4.97 -1.23 -15.38
N ASP A 99 5.19 -0.27 -14.48
CA ASP A 99 6.39 0.58 -14.43
C ASP A 99 7.65 -0.15 -13.89
N GLY A 100 7.54 -1.42 -13.48
CA GLY A 100 8.62 -2.23 -12.94
C GLY A 100 8.78 -2.17 -11.41
N SER A 101 8.09 -1.25 -10.74
CA SER A 101 8.12 -1.08 -9.29
C SER A 101 7.52 -2.28 -8.56
N LYS A 102 7.99 -2.51 -7.33
CA LYS A 102 7.53 -3.63 -6.51
C LYS A 102 6.61 -3.13 -5.41
N VAL A 103 5.48 -3.80 -5.25
CA VAL A 103 4.55 -3.59 -4.15
C VAL A 103 4.29 -4.94 -3.51
N ASN A 104 4.61 -5.07 -2.22
CA ASN A 104 4.42 -6.32 -1.48
C ASN A 104 3.44 -6.10 -0.32
N LEU A 105 2.44 -6.95 -0.18
CA LEU A 105 1.59 -6.99 1.00
C LEU A 105 2.06 -8.10 1.95
N ARG A 106 2.33 -7.77 3.20
CA ARG A 106 2.80 -8.69 4.25
C ARG A 106 1.86 -8.68 5.45
N SER A 107 1.58 -9.84 6.03
CA SER A 107 0.80 -9.96 7.28
C SER A 107 1.67 -9.84 8.55
N PHE A 108 2.81 -9.14 8.45
CA PHE A 108 3.77 -8.96 9.54
C PHE A 108 4.64 -7.74 9.28
N SER A 109 5.16 -7.16 10.36
CA SER A 109 6.12 -6.06 10.35
C SER A 109 7.14 -6.22 11.48
N SER A 110 8.37 -5.75 11.29
CA SER A 110 9.38 -5.71 12.36
C SER A 110 8.95 -4.80 13.51
N SER A 111 8.15 -3.76 13.23
CA SER A 111 7.60 -2.85 14.25
C SER A 111 6.16 -3.21 14.67
N ALA A 112 5.69 -4.44 14.41
CA ALA A 112 4.31 -4.83 14.66
C ALA A 112 3.90 -4.67 16.14
N GLN A 113 4.80 -5.00 17.08
CA GLN A 113 4.54 -4.86 18.52
C GLN A 113 4.32 -3.40 18.96
N GLN A 114 4.99 -2.45 18.30
CA GLN A 114 4.88 -1.02 18.63
C GLN A 114 3.73 -0.34 17.90
N ALA A 115 3.51 -0.71 16.63
CA ALA A 115 2.50 -0.07 15.77
C ALA A 115 1.13 -0.76 15.82
N GLY A 116 1.05 -2.00 16.29
CA GLY A 116 -0.15 -2.85 16.20
C GLY A 116 -0.48 -3.29 14.76
N ALA A 117 0.45 -3.12 13.82
CA ALA A 117 0.20 -3.36 12.40
C ALA A 117 -0.03 -4.85 12.10
N VAL A 118 -1.20 -5.16 11.51
CA VAL A 118 -1.58 -6.49 11.05
C VAL A 118 -1.19 -6.69 9.58
N TRP A 119 -1.26 -5.62 8.79
CA TRP A 119 -0.86 -5.62 7.38
C TRP A 119 0.16 -4.52 7.10
N THR A 120 1.08 -4.78 6.20
CA THR A 120 2.09 -3.82 5.73
C THR A 120 2.21 -3.92 4.22
N ILE A 121 2.03 -2.79 3.53
CA ILE A 121 2.34 -2.61 2.12
C ILE A 121 3.73 -2.01 2.05
N GLU A 122 4.65 -2.77 1.48
CA GLU A 122 6.02 -2.36 1.19
C GLU A 122 6.12 -1.89 -0.26
N ILE A 123 6.73 -0.74 -0.48
CA ILE A 123 6.81 -0.10 -1.80
C ILE A 123 8.28 0.14 -2.11
N ARG A 124 8.72 -0.35 -3.27
CA ARG A 124 10.00 -0.01 -3.88
C ARG A 124 9.73 0.59 -5.25
N HIS A 125 9.93 1.90 -5.33
CA HIS A 125 9.72 2.69 -6.53
C HIS A 125 10.94 3.60 -6.74
N PRO A 126 11.50 3.72 -7.97
CA PRO A 126 12.74 4.46 -8.21
C PRO A 126 12.71 5.92 -7.75
N LEU A 127 11.53 6.54 -7.84
CA LEU A 127 11.34 7.96 -7.49
C LEU A 127 10.99 8.19 -6.01
N ILE A 128 10.72 7.15 -5.23
CA ILE A 128 10.34 7.31 -3.81
C ILE A 128 11.57 7.11 -2.92
N SER A 129 11.82 8.08 -2.03
CA SER A 129 12.86 8.01 -0.99
C SER A 129 14.23 7.61 -1.56
N ASN A 130 14.63 8.21 -2.69
CA ASN A 130 15.87 7.89 -3.41
C ASN A 130 16.04 6.37 -3.71
N ASN A 131 15.01 5.76 -4.29
CA ASN A 131 14.94 4.30 -4.56
C ASN A 131 14.99 3.43 -3.28
N GLY A 132 14.57 4.02 -2.17
CA GLY A 132 14.42 3.36 -0.89
C GLY A 132 13.21 2.42 -0.84
N ILE A 133 13.05 1.75 0.30
CA ILE A 133 11.83 1.03 0.64
C ILE A 133 11.02 1.92 1.58
N VAL A 134 9.77 2.16 1.24
CA VAL A 134 8.81 2.80 2.15
C VAL A 134 7.70 1.82 2.51
N GLU A 135 7.06 2.03 3.65
CA GLU A 135 6.00 1.17 4.15
C GLU A 135 4.72 1.97 4.42
N ILE A 136 3.57 1.35 4.17
CA ILE A 136 2.25 1.77 4.65
C ILE A 136 1.68 0.64 5.50
N LYS A 137 1.09 0.94 6.65
CA LYS A 137 0.64 -0.08 7.62
C LYS A 137 -0.84 0.05 7.93
N PHE A 138 -1.49 -1.07 8.26
CA PHE A 138 -2.88 -1.13 8.68
C PHE A 138 -3.02 -1.94 9.98
N LYS A 139 -3.88 -1.46 10.89
CA LYS A 139 -4.21 -2.11 12.16
C LYS A 139 -5.72 -2.19 12.41
#